data_AF-A0A4P8SE00-F1
#
_entry.id   AF-A0A4P8SE00-F1
#
_cell.length_a   1.000
_cell.length_b   1.000
_cell.length_c   1.000
_cell.angle_alpha   90.00
_cell.angle_beta   90.00
_cell.angle_gamma   90.00
#
_symmetry.space_group_name_H-M   'P 1'
#
loop_
_entity.id
_entity.type
_entity.pdbx_description
1 polymer ?
#
loop_
_entity_poly.entity_id
_entity_poly.type
_entity_poly.pdbx_seq_one_letter_code
_entity_poly.pdbx_strand_id
1 'polypeptide(L)'
;MKMLHNERDYRNWIMAELFLVSETGEAAQFVDQEIEDFIFDARPGAYPCIAVMVQAKGQPAVCEPKFVYKEQVFEWAHQMGFGFDS
;
A
#
# COMPACT_ATOMS: atom_id res chain seq x y z
N MET A 1 -4.38 -2.93 -5.81
CA MET A 1 -2.92 -3.13 -5.96
C MET A 1 -2.40 -2.10 -6.94
N LYS A 2 -1.32 -1.38 -6.61
CA LYS A 2 -0.77 -0.31 -7.45
C LYS A 2 0.76 -0.24 -7.33
N MET A 3 1.46 -0.06 -8.43
CA MET A 3 2.90 0.24 -8.40
C MET A 3 3.11 1.71 -8.05
N LEU A 4 3.91 1.96 -7.01
CA LEU A 4 4.23 3.29 -6.50
C LEU A 4 5.69 3.59 -6.82
N HIS A 5 5.97 4.75 -7.40
CA HIS A 5 7.33 5.15 -7.80
C HIS A 5 7.97 6.13 -6.83
N ASN A 6 7.18 6.78 -5.98
CA ASN A 6 7.63 7.83 -5.06
C ASN A 6 6.57 8.12 -3.98
N GLU A 7 6.92 9.02 -3.06
CA GLU A 7 6.06 9.46 -1.96
C GLU A 7 4.74 10.09 -2.40
N ARG A 8 4.73 10.85 -3.51
CA ARG A 8 3.51 11.45 -4.03
C ARG A 8 2.53 10.39 -4.52
N ASP A 9 3.01 9.34 -5.18
CA ASP A 9 2.18 8.21 -5.61
C ASP A 9 1.55 7.51 -4.41
N TYR A 10 2.34 7.28 -3.36
CA TYR A 10 1.89 6.66 -2.11
C TYR A 10 0.80 7.48 -1.43
N ARG A 11 1.05 8.78 -1.20
CA ARG A 11 0.10 9.67 -0.55
C ARG A 11 -1.25 9.69 -1.26
N ASN A 12 -1.23 9.81 -2.60
CA ASN A 12 -2.46 9.79 -3.40
C ASN A 12 -3.18 8.44 -3.31
N TRP A 13 -2.44 7.33 -3.31
CA TRP A 13 -3.01 6.00 -3.25
C TRP A 13 -3.63 5.69 -1.88
N ILE A 14 -2.91 5.92 -0.78
CA ILE A 14 -3.41 5.62 0.56
C ILE A 14 -4.61 6.49 0.95
N MET A 15 -4.61 7.77 0.53
CA MET A 15 -5.77 8.65 0.66
C MET A 15 -6.98 8.11 -0.08
N ALA A 16 -6.77 7.66 -1.34
CA ALA A 16 -7.83 7.12 -2.16
C ALA A 16 -8.42 5.82 -1.58
N GLU A 17 -7.60 4.93 -1.01
CA GLU A 17 -8.05 3.61 -0.55
C GLU A 17 -8.66 3.63 0.86
N LEU A 18 -8.18 4.47 1.77
CA LEU A 18 -8.60 4.45 3.19
C LEU A 18 -9.49 5.62 3.60
N PHE A 19 -9.38 6.77 2.95
CA PHE A 19 -9.99 8.01 3.43
C PHE A 19 -11.02 8.61 2.46
N LEU A 20 -10.94 8.28 1.16
CA LEU A 20 -11.86 8.78 0.13
C LEU A 20 -12.88 7.74 -0.35
N VAL A 21 -12.84 6.49 0.14
CA VAL A 21 -13.83 5.44 -0.20
C VAL A 21 -15.03 5.50 0.76
N SER A 22 -15.85 6.52 0.62
CA SER A 22 -17.21 6.50 1.14
C SER A 22 -18.16 6.76 -0.03
N GLU A 23 -18.89 5.73 -0.47
CA GLU A 23 -20.01 5.88 -1.41
C GLU A 23 -21.14 6.77 -0.81
N THR A 24 -21.08 7.05 0.50
CA THR A 24 -22.02 7.91 1.24
C THR A 24 -21.51 9.34 1.45
N GLY A 25 -20.30 9.70 1.03
CA GLY A 25 -19.73 11.03 1.21
C GLY A 25 -19.50 11.44 2.67
N GLU A 26 -19.52 10.49 3.60
CA GLU A 26 -19.21 10.75 4.99
C GLU A 26 -17.68 10.77 5.14
N ALA A 27 -17.13 11.96 5.36
CA ALA A 27 -15.73 12.12 5.69
C ALA A 27 -15.41 11.28 6.93
N ALA A 28 -14.38 10.44 6.85
CA ALA A 28 -13.90 9.69 7.99
C ALA A 28 -13.65 10.66 9.16
N GLN A 29 -14.13 10.33 10.36
CA GLN A 29 -14.07 11.19 11.56
C GLN A 29 -12.65 11.35 12.14
N PHE A 30 -11.62 11.18 11.32
CA PHE A 30 -10.24 11.42 11.74
C PHE A 30 -9.95 12.91 11.69
N VAL A 31 -9.22 13.39 12.70
CA VAL A 31 -8.64 14.73 12.65
C VAL A 31 -7.54 14.71 11.60
N ASP A 32 -7.38 15.80 10.82
CA ASP A 32 -6.36 15.89 9.76
C ASP A 32 -4.96 15.46 10.24
N GLN A 33 -4.60 15.80 11.48
CA GLN A 33 -3.32 15.38 12.08
C GLN A 33 -3.19 13.86 12.23
N GLU A 34 -4.25 13.15 12.62
CA GLU A 34 -4.23 11.70 12.77
C GLU A 34 -4.06 11.00 11.42
N ILE A 35 -4.65 11.58 10.36
CA ILE A 35 -4.48 11.11 8.98
C ILE A 35 -3.02 11.28 8.56
N GLU A 36 -2.43 12.46 8.80
CA GLU A 36 -1.03 12.72 8.43
C GLU A 36 -0.06 11.81 9.19
N ASP A 37 -0.27 11.61 10.48
CA ASP A 37 0.55 10.72 11.30
C ASP A 37 0.45 9.28 10.79
N PHE A 38 -0.76 8.81 10.47
CA PHE A 38 -0.95 7.49 9.88
C PHE A 38 -0.27 7.34 8.52
N ILE A 39 -0.44 8.30 7.61
CA ILE A 39 0.20 8.27 6.28
C ILE A 39 1.71 8.26 6.43
N PHE A 40 2.24 9.03 7.37
CA PHE A 40 3.66 9.01 7.65
C PHE A 40 4.07 7.61 8.12
N ASP A 41 3.46 7.07 9.17
CA ASP A 41 3.88 5.80 9.78
C ASP A 41 3.68 4.58 8.87
N ALA A 42 2.65 4.59 8.03
CA ALA A 42 2.32 3.50 7.12
C ALA A 42 3.07 3.57 5.77
N ARG A 43 4.04 4.48 5.61
CA ARG A 43 4.76 4.65 4.34
C ARG A 43 5.67 3.45 4.01
N PRO A 44 5.88 3.15 2.73
CA PRO A 44 6.85 2.14 2.34
C PRO A 44 8.27 2.60 2.69
N GLY A 45 9.15 1.63 3.00
CA GLY A 45 10.55 1.90 3.29
C GLY A 45 11.40 2.22 2.04
N ALA A 46 10.92 1.85 0.85
CA ALA A 46 11.61 2.07 -0.41
C ALA A 46 10.63 2.19 -1.59
N TYR A 47 11.09 2.87 -2.65
CA TYR A 47 10.43 2.94 -3.94
C TYR A 47 11.40 2.51 -5.06
N PRO A 48 10.91 1.96 -6.19
CA PRO A 48 9.52 1.60 -6.43
C PRO A 48 9.10 0.37 -5.62
N CYS A 49 7.81 0.28 -5.29
CA CYS A 49 7.22 -0.89 -4.65
C CYS A 49 5.80 -1.11 -5.18
N ILE A 50 5.25 -2.30 -4.93
CA ILE A 50 3.86 -2.58 -5.22
C ILE A 50 3.06 -2.54 -3.92
N ALA A 51 2.08 -1.64 -3.85
CA ALA A 51 1.19 -1.50 -2.72
C ALA A 51 -0.08 -2.33 -2.89
N VAL A 52 -0.52 -2.97 -1.82
CA VAL A 52 -1.74 -3.79 -1.77
C VAL A 52 -2.42 -3.61 -0.41
N MET A 53 -3.74 -3.46 -0.40
CA MET A 53 -4.54 -3.53 0.82
C MET A 53 -4.79 -5.00 1.15
N VAL A 54 -4.47 -5.41 2.38
CA VAL A 54 -4.73 -6.77 2.87
C VAL A 54 -5.56 -6.70 4.14
N GLN A 55 -6.34 -7.73 4.40
CA GLN A 55 -7.05 -7.85 5.67
C GLN A 55 -6.05 -8.09 6.81
N ALA A 56 -6.17 -7.34 7.88
CA ALA A 56 -5.38 -7.50 9.08
C ALA A 56 -5.66 -8.88 9.72
N LYS A 57 -4.59 -9.54 10.17
CA LYS A 57 -4.69 -10.90 10.71
C LYS A 57 -5.57 -10.92 11.97
N GLY A 58 -6.66 -11.68 11.93
CA GLY A 58 -7.61 -11.78 13.04
C GLY A 58 -8.64 -10.64 13.11
N GLN A 59 -8.62 -9.70 12.16
CA GLN A 59 -9.56 -8.59 12.08
C GLN A 59 -10.08 -8.43 10.63
N PRO A 60 -11.08 -9.22 10.22
CA PRO A 60 -11.53 -9.28 8.82
C PRO A 60 -12.08 -7.94 8.27
N ALA A 61 -12.54 -7.07 9.17
CA ALA A 61 -13.07 -5.75 8.82
C ALA A 61 -12.00 -4.66 8.69
N VAL A 62 -10.74 -4.94 9.06
CA VAL A 62 -9.65 -3.97 9.03
C VAL A 62 -8.73 -4.30 7.87
N CYS A 63 -8.51 -3.33 6.99
CA CYS A 63 -7.55 -3.42 5.90
C CYS A 63 -6.30 -2.60 6.23
N GLU A 64 -5.12 -3.15 5.96
CA GLU A 64 -3.83 -2.48 6.13
C GLU A 64 -3.02 -2.50 4.82
N PRO A 65 -2.20 -1.46 4.55
CA PRO A 65 -1.32 -1.48 3.40
C PRO A 65 -0.15 -2.45 3.63
N LYS A 66 0.19 -3.22 2.60
CA LYS A 66 1.45 -3.97 2.49
C LYS A 66 2.17 -3.58 1.21
N PHE A 67 3.49 -3.74 1.25
CA PHE A 67 4.38 -3.38 0.16
C PHE A 67 5.20 -4.59 -0.25
N VAL A 68 5.18 -4.89 -1.53
CA VAL A 68 6.05 -5.87 -2.18
C VAL A 68 7.20 -5.10 -2.81
N TYR A 69 8.42 -5.46 -2.43
CA TYR A 69 9.64 -4.80 -2.90
C TYR A 69 10.31 -5.58 -4.02
N LYS A 70 11.29 -4.93 -4.65
CA LYS A 70 12.05 -5.46 -5.78
C LYS A 70 12.54 -6.88 -5.50
N GLU A 71 13.20 -7.10 -4.37
CA GLU A 71 13.83 -8.37 -3.99
C GLU A 71 12.80 -9.52 -4.00
N GLN A 72 11.61 -9.27 -3.46
CA GLN A 72 10.52 -10.23 -3.41
C GLN A 72 9.96 -10.53 -4.82
N VAL A 73 9.85 -9.52 -5.68
CA VAL A 73 9.45 -9.73 -7.08
C VAL A 73 10.48 -10.57 -7.84
N PHE A 74 11.78 -10.32 -7.63
CA PHE A 74 12.85 -11.12 -8.24
C PHE A 74 12.82 -12.57 -7.77
N GLU A 75 12.63 -12.79 -6.47
CA GLU A 75 12.48 -14.13 -5.90
C GLU A 75 11.30 -14.88 -6.53
N TRP A 76 10.13 -14.23 -6.61
CA TRP A 76 8.95 -14.82 -7.24
C TRP A 76 9.13 -15.09 -8.72
N ALA A 77 9.74 -14.16 -9.45
CA ALA A 77 10.06 -14.33 -10.86
C ALA A 77 10.93 -15.58 -11.04
N HIS A 78 11.99 -15.72 -10.25
CA HIS A 78 12.88 -16.88 -10.29
C HIS A 78 12.13 -18.19 -9.99
N GLN A 79 11.29 -18.22 -8.95
CA GLN A 79 10.47 -19.39 -8.61
C GLN A 79 9.46 -19.76 -9.71
N MET A 80 9.00 -18.78 -10.49
CA MET A 80 8.09 -18.96 -11.63
C MET A 80 8.83 -19.33 -12.93
N GLY A 81 10.16 -19.50 -12.90
CA GLY A 81 10.95 -19.82 -14.09
C GLY A 81 11.30 -18.59 -14.95
N PHE A 82 11.07 -17.38 -14.44
CA PHE A 82 11.60 -16.15 -15.03
C PHE A 82 12.96 -15.84 -14.41
N GLY A 83 14.03 -16.08 -15.16
CA GLY A 83 15.40 -15.75 -14.77
C GLY A 83 16.24 -15.47 -16.01
N PHE A 84 17.26 -14.62 -15.87
CA PHE A 84 18.22 -14.31 -16.95
C PHE A 84 19.24 -15.43 -17.17
N ASP A 85 18.80 -16.69 -17.11
CA ASP A 85 19.60 -17.80 -17.62
C ASP A 85 19.48 -17.78 -19.15
N SER A 86 20.21 -16.85 -19.77
CA SER A 86 20.54 -16.77 -21.19
C SER A 86 21.99 -17.16 -21.38
#